data_AF-A0A257L601-F1
#
_entry.id   AF-A0A257L601-F1
#
_cell.length_a   1.000
_cell.length_b   1.000
_cell.length_c   1.000
_cell.angle_alpha   90.00
_cell.angle_beta   90.00
_cell.angle_gamma   90.00
#
_symmetry.space_group_name_H-M   'P 1'
#
loop_
_entity.id
_entity.type
_entity.pdbx_description
1 polymer ?
#
loop_
_entity_poly.entity_id
_entity_poly.type
_entity_poly.pdbx_seq_one_letter_code
_entity_poly.pdbx_strand_id
1 'polypeptide(L)'
;MKYLDTLLQVKTEDRSLLQIICWWELRRVLYNIIVLLAGSLSIGIMLLASSSRVHLEPGEDFFEPILVLMVGFLCNIAYTLGWLTEVFLKRSLTYGPKMFKIGLYFTLFWVFLPSAIWVIIALVDLF
;
A
#
# COMPACT_ATOMS: atom_id res chain seq x y z
N MET A 1 7.15 -14.70 5.20
CA MET A 1 7.55 -13.40 5.77
C MET A 1 9.04 -13.25 6.06
N LYS A 2 9.83 -14.34 6.17
CA LYS A 2 11.26 -14.31 6.53
C LYS A 2 12.11 -13.24 5.82
N TYR A 3 11.93 -13.05 4.50
CA TYR A 3 12.64 -12.01 3.73
C TYR A 3 12.28 -10.59 4.12
N LEU A 4 10.98 -10.31 4.32
CA LEU A 4 10.49 -9.01 4.76
C LEU A 4 11.00 -8.71 6.17
N ASP A 5 10.97 -9.70 7.07
CA ASP A 5 11.48 -9.54 8.42
C ASP A 5 12.98 -9.18 8.43
N THR A 6 13.78 -9.76 7.52
CA THR A 6 15.19 -9.38 7.33
C THR A 6 15.36 -7.92 6.89
N LEU A 7 14.55 -7.44 5.94
CA LEU A 7 14.62 -6.05 5.45
C LEU A 7 14.17 -5.03 6.50
N LEU A 8 13.26 -5.44 7.39
CA LEU A 8 12.71 -4.61 8.44
C LEU A 8 13.51 -4.65 9.74
N GLN A 9 14.63 -5.36 9.84
CA GLN A 9 15.35 -5.45 11.10
C GLN A 9 15.78 -4.08 11.66
N VAL A 10 15.60 -3.93 12.97
CA VAL A 10 16.11 -2.81 13.77
C VAL A 10 17.27 -3.34 14.60
N LYS A 11 18.43 -2.67 14.55
CA LYS A 11 19.67 -3.14 15.18
C LYS A 11 19.86 -2.71 16.64
N THR A 12 19.25 -1.59 17.05
CA THR A 12 19.45 -0.99 18.37
C THR A 12 18.14 -0.39 18.90
N GLU A 13 17.93 -0.52 20.22
CA GLU A 13 16.76 0.03 20.90
C GLU A 13 16.90 1.55 21.10
N ASP A 14 18.11 2.01 21.46
CA ASP A 14 18.44 3.42 21.74
C ASP A 14 18.63 4.23 20.45
N ARG A 15 17.56 4.28 19.64
CA ARG A 15 17.53 5.10 18.43
C ARG A 15 17.22 6.54 18.76
N SER A 16 18.03 7.45 18.23
CA SER A 16 17.71 8.88 18.19
C SER A 16 16.52 9.13 17.27
N LEU A 17 15.88 10.29 17.40
CA LEU A 17 14.74 10.69 16.55
C LEU A 17 15.10 10.62 15.05
N LEU A 18 16.28 11.11 14.69
CA LEU A 18 16.77 11.06 13.31
C LEU A 18 16.98 9.63 12.81
N GLN A 19 17.43 8.72 13.67
CA GLN A 19 17.59 7.31 13.30
C GLN A 19 16.24 6.61 13.08
N ILE A 20 15.20 6.99 13.84
CA ILE A 20 13.84 6.49 13.62
C ILE A 20 13.30 7.00 12.29
N ILE A 21 13.35 8.31 12.05
CA ILE A 21 12.89 8.92 10.81
C ILE A 21 13.64 8.32 9.62
N CYS A 22 14.97 8.25 9.68
CA CYS A 22 15.80 7.67 8.62
C CYS A 22 15.47 6.19 8.39
N TRP A 23 15.20 5.41 9.45
CA TRP A 23 14.77 4.02 9.30
C TRP A 23 13.48 3.94 8.49
N TRP A 24 12.46 4.74 8.81
CA TRP A 24 11.18 4.75 8.09
C TRP A 24 11.33 5.27 6.66
N GLU A 25 11.99 6.41 6.45
CA GLU A 25 12.16 6.99 5.12
C GLU A 25 12.94 6.07 4.17
N LEU A 26 13.94 5.33 4.66
CA LEU A 26 14.63 4.32 3.86
C LEU A 26 13.70 3.17 3.44
N ARG A 27 12.76 2.75 4.31
CA ARG A 27 11.78 1.71 3.99
C ARG A 27 10.58 2.23 3.19
N ARG A 28 10.42 3.55 3.05
CA ARG A 28 9.39 4.14 2.17
C ARG A 28 9.58 3.70 0.73
N VAL A 29 10.83 3.54 0.29
CA VAL A 29 11.15 3.01 -1.05
C VAL A 29 10.60 1.60 -1.21
N LEU A 30 10.86 0.70 -0.25
CA LEU A 30 10.32 -0.66 -0.27
C LEU A 30 8.78 -0.66 -0.26
N TYR A 31 8.17 0.16 0.60
CA TYR A 31 6.71 0.30 0.66
C TYR A 31 6.14 0.75 -0.68
N ASN A 32 6.68 1.80 -1.29
CA ASN A 32 6.20 2.34 -2.56
C ASN A 32 6.38 1.34 -3.72
N ILE A 33 7.46 0.56 -3.74
CA ILE A 33 7.63 -0.51 -4.73
C ILE A 33 6.53 -1.57 -4.59
N ILE A 34 6.24 -2.01 -3.36
CA ILE A 34 5.19 -3.01 -3.12
C ILE A 34 3.81 -2.46 -3.51
N VAL A 35 3.51 -1.21 -3.13
CA VAL A 35 2.23 -0.55 -3.47
C VAL A 35 2.08 -0.37 -4.97
N LEU A 36 3.15 0.03 -5.67
CA LEU A 36 3.15 0.16 -7.13
C LEU A 36 2.83 -1.18 -7.80
N LEU A 37 3.55 -2.24 -7.42
CA LEU A 37 3.33 -3.58 -7.97
C LEU A 37 1.91 -4.10 -7.67
N ALA A 38 1.43 -3.90 -6.45
CA ALA A 38 0.07 -4.29 -6.06
C ALA A 38 -1.00 -3.50 -6.82
N GLY A 39 -0.81 -2.18 -6.99
CA GLY A 39 -1.71 -1.32 -7.75
C GLY A 39 -1.75 -1.71 -9.22
N SER A 40 -0.59 -1.93 -9.86
CA SER A 40 -0.53 -2.42 -11.25
C SER A 40 -1.21 -3.77 -11.41
N LEU A 41 -1.03 -4.70 -10.45
CA LEU A 41 -1.71 -5.98 -10.47
C LEU A 41 -3.24 -5.83 -10.30
N SER A 42 -3.68 -4.98 -9.38
CA SER A 42 -5.11 -4.70 -9.15
C SER A 42 -5.78 -4.13 -10.41
N ILE A 43 -5.15 -3.16 -11.07
CA ILE A 43 -5.60 -2.63 -12.36
C ILE A 43 -5.66 -3.74 -13.42
N GLY A 44 -4.63 -4.58 -13.52
CA GLY A 44 -4.63 -5.71 -14.45
C GLY A 44 -5.79 -6.68 -14.23
N ILE A 45 -6.11 -6.99 -12.97
CA ILE A 45 -7.27 -7.83 -12.61
C ILE A 45 -8.58 -7.16 -13.03
N MET A 46 -8.74 -5.86 -12.76
CA MET A 46 -9.93 -5.11 -13.16
C MET A 46 -10.10 -5.13 -14.67
N LEU A 47 -9.05 -4.83 -15.44
CA LEU A 47 -9.11 -4.84 -16.90
C LEU A 47 -9.51 -6.21 -17.45
N LEU A 48 -8.97 -7.30 -16.89
CA LEU A 48 -9.35 -8.66 -17.29
C LEU A 48 -10.81 -8.97 -16.95
N ALA A 49 -11.29 -8.58 -15.77
CA ALA A 49 -12.67 -8.80 -15.35
C ALA A 49 -13.65 -7.98 -16.22
N SER A 50 -13.34 -6.72 -16.49
CA SER A 50 -14.18 -5.80 -17.28
C SER A 50 -14.19 -6.13 -18.78
N SER A 51 -13.09 -6.70 -19.31
CA SER A 51 -12.99 -7.09 -20.72
C SER A 51 -14.06 -8.10 -21.17
N SER A 52 -14.71 -8.75 -20.21
CA SER A 52 -15.78 -9.70 -20.49
C SER A 52 -17.06 -9.04 -21.02
N ARG A 53 -17.49 -7.85 -20.55
CA ARG A 53 -18.77 -7.22 -20.96
C ARG A 53 -18.91 -5.69 -20.82
N VAL A 54 -17.94 -4.96 -20.26
CA VAL A 54 -18.12 -3.51 -20.01
C VAL A 54 -17.61 -2.70 -21.19
N HIS A 55 -18.54 -2.13 -21.97
CA HIS A 55 -18.23 -0.97 -22.82
C HIS A 55 -17.95 0.21 -21.89
N LEU A 56 -16.67 0.53 -21.68
CA LEU A 56 -16.29 1.79 -21.05
C LEU A 56 -16.69 2.92 -22.01
N GLU A 57 -17.57 3.82 -21.58
CA GLU A 57 -17.96 4.97 -22.38
C GLU A 57 -16.71 5.87 -22.59
N PRO A 58 -16.33 6.21 -23.84
CA PRO A 58 -15.18 7.08 -24.09
C PRO A 58 -15.46 8.49 -23.54
N GLY A 59 -14.76 8.90 -22.48
CA GLY A 59 -14.93 10.25 -21.90
C GLY A 59 -14.60 10.40 -20.41
N GLU A 60 -14.54 9.31 -19.63
CA GLU A 60 -14.13 9.32 -18.20
C GLU A 60 -12.60 9.26 -17.99
N ASP A 61 -11.81 9.26 -19.07
CA ASP A 61 -10.37 8.94 -19.13
C ASP A 61 -9.43 9.81 -18.26
N PHE A 62 -9.84 11.01 -17.83
CA PHE A 62 -8.99 11.87 -16.98
C PHE A 62 -9.22 11.67 -15.48
N PHE A 63 -10.38 11.14 -15.07
CA PHE A 63 -10.70 10.98 -13.66
C PHE A 63 -9.95 9.78 -13.07
N GLU A 64 -9.79 8.70 -13.85
CA GLU A 64 -9.14 7.46 -13.41
C GLU A 64 -7.64 7.65 -13.08
N PRO A 65 -6.81 8.31 -13.92
CA PRO A 65 -5.40 8.54 -13.61
C PRO A 65 -5.21 9.45 -12.39
N ILE A 66 -6.05 10.48 -12.23
CA ILE A 66 -5.99 11.38 -11.07
C ILE A 66 -6.32 10.63 -9.79
N LEU A 67 -7.34 9.76 -9.79
CA LEU A 67 -7.69 8.90 -8.66
C LEU A 67 -6.53 7.99 -8.25
N VAL A 68 -5.85 7.36 -9.22
CA VAL A 68 -4.67 6.52 -8.94
C VAL A 68 -3.55 7.32 -8.28
N LEU A 69 -3.27 8.52 -8.79
CA LEU A 69 -2.27 9.42 -8.21
C LEU A 69 -2.66 9.88 -6.80
N MET A 70 -3.94 10.23 -6.58
CA MET A 70 -4.46 10.61 -5.26
C MET A 70 -4.33 9.47 -4.26
N VAL A 71 -4.67 8.24 -4.66
CA VAL A 71 -4.50 7.05 -3.79
C VAL A 71 -3.03 6.86 -3.43
N GLY A 72 -2.11 6.93 -4.40
CA GLY A 72 -0.68 6.81 -4.13
C GLY A 72 -0.16 7.90 -3.18
N PHE A 73 -0.66 9.13 -3.33
CA PHE A 73 -0.35 10.25 -2.43
C PHE A 73 -0.89 10.00 -1.00
N LEU A 74 -2.16 9.59 -0.87
CA LEU A 74 -2.77 9.25 0.42
C LEU A 74 -2.05 8.10 1.13
N CYS A 75 -1.61 7.08 0.39
CA CYS A 75 -0.77 6.00 0.93
C CYS A 75 0.52 6.54 1.55
N ASN A 76 1.18 7.51 0.90
CA ASN A 76 2.41 8.13 1.41
C ASN A 76 2.16 9.02 2.64
N ILE A 77 1.02 9.71 2.69
CA ILE A 77 0.60 10.44 3.90
C ILE A 77 0.38 9.46 5.05
N ALA A 78 -0.41 8.40 4.82
CA ALA A 78 -0.69 7.37 5.83
C ALA A 78 0.60 6.69 6.31
N TYR A 79 1.55 6.43 5.42
CA TYR A 79 2.86 5.88 5.76
C TYR A 79 3.64 6.77 6.74
N THR A 80 3.55 8.09 6.55
CA THR A 80 4.25 9.09 7.39
C THR A 80 3.79 9.04 8.84
N LEU A 81 2.55 8.59 9.09
CA LEU A 81 2.06 8.37 10.46
C LEU A 81 2.90 7.34 11.21
N GLY A 82 3.55 6.38 10.54
CA GLY A 82 4.33 5.32 11.18
C GLY A 82 5.50 5.84 12.01
N TRP A 83 6.35 6.69 11.44
CA TRP A 83 7.43 7.29 12.22
C TRP A 83 6.91 8.34 13.20
N LEU A 84 5.85 9.07 12.83
CA LEU A 84 5.24 10.07 13.69
C LEU A 84 4.76 9.43 15.01
N THR A 85 4.08 8.28 14.95
CA THR A 85 3.65 7.58 16.16
C THR A 85 4.79 6.91 16.92
N GLU A 86 5.82 6.40 16.23
CA GLU A 86 7.00 5.82 16.91
C GLU A 86 7.79 6.84 17.72
N VAL A 87 7.84 8.10 17.28
CA VAL A 87 8.56 9.17 17.95
C VAL A 87 8.03 9.41 19.38
N PHE A 88 6.71 9.34 19.57
CA PHE A 88 6.03 9.60 20.85
C PHE A 88 5.94 8.39 21.78
N LEU A 89 6.34 7.20 21.32
CA LEU A 89 6.26 5.97 22.09
C LEU A 89 7.61 5.57 22.68
N LYS A 90 7.55 4.69 23.69
CA LYS A 90 8.76 4.09 24.26
C LYS A 90 9.54 3.36 23.17
N ARG A 91 10.84 3.61 23.12
CA ARG A 91 11.74 3.00 22.14
C ARG A 91 11.67 1.47 22.22
N SER A 92 11.64 0.83 21.07
CA SER A 92 11.50 -0.62 20.94
C SER A 92 12.08 -1.10 19.61
N LEU A 93 12.60 -2.33 19.58
CA LEU A 93 13.03 -3.00 18.34
C LEU A 93 11.87 -3.47 17.48
N THR A 94 10.69 -3.69 18.08
CA THR A 94 9.59 -4.40 17.42
C THR A 94 8.55 -3.45 16.83
N TYR A 95 8.48 -2.21 17.33
CA TYR A 95 7.45 -1.25 16.93
C TYR A 95 7.49 -0.94 15.43
N GLY A 96 8.61 -0.41 14.93
CA GLY A 96 8.77 -0.05 13.51
C GLY A 96 8.42 -1.20 12.57
N PRO A 97 9.03 -2.40 12.72
CA PRO A 97 8.72 -3.56 11.87
C PRO A 97 7.25 -3.99 11.93
N LYS A 98 6.65 -3.98 13.13
CA LYS A 98 5.24 -4.36 13.33
C LYS A 98 4.31 -3.36 12.66
N MET A 99 4.51 -2.06 12.90
CA MET A 99 3.66 -1.01 12.34
C MET A 99 3.82 -0.87 10.83
N PHE A 100 5.04 -1.06 10.30
CA PHE A 100 5.25 -1.14 8.87
C PHE A 100 4.40 -2.24 8.24
N LYS A 101 4.41 -3.45 8.82
CA LYS A 101 3.61 -4.59 8.31
C LYS A 101 2.11 -4.33 8.41
N ILE A 102 1.63 -3.80 9.53
CA ILE A 102 0.22 -3.45 9.72
C ILE A 102 -0.21 -2.41 8.69
N GLY A 103 0.54 -1.31 8.54
CA GLY A 103 0.25 -0.27 7.57
C GLY A 103 0.31 -0.77 6.13
N LEU A 104 1.26 -1.65 5.81
CA LEU A 104 1.36 -2.28 4.50
C LEU A 104 0.14 -3.16 4.21
N TYR A 105 -0.26 -4.07 5.12
CA TYR A 105 -1.43 -4.91 4.89
C TYR A 105 -2.73 -4.12 4.78
N PHE A 106 -2.88 -3.10 5.62
CA PHE A 106 -4.02 -2.17 5.52
C PHE A 106 -4.05 -1.47 4.16
N THR A 107 -2.90 -0.99 3.68
CA THR A 107 -2.79 -0.38 2.36
C THR A 107 -3.17 -1.37 1.26
N LEU A 108 -2.59 -2.58 1.29
CA LEU A 108 -2.84 -3.61 0.29
C LEU A 108 -4.31 -4.02 0.24
N PHE A 109 -4.98 -4.09 1.38
CA PHE A 109 -6.42 -4.33 1.45
C PHE A 109 -7.19 -3.30 0.62
N TRP A 110 -6.93 -2.01 0.85
CA TRP A 110 -7.60 -0.93 0.09
C TRP A 110 -7.21 -0.89 -1.38
N VAL A 111 -5.95 -1.19 -1.71
CA VAL A 111 -5.48 -1.26 -3.09
C VAL A 111 -6.20 -2.37 -3.87
N PHE A 112 -6.42 -3.55 -3.27
CA PHE A 112 -7.07 -4.66 -3.95
C PHE A 112 -8.61 -4.65 -3.85
N LEU A 113 -9.19 -3.83 -2.98
CA LEU A 113 -10.64 -3.78 -2.78
C LEU A 113 -11.42 -3.50 -4.09
N PRO A 114 -11.04 -2.52 -4.94
CA PRO A 114 -11.74 -2.28 -6.21
C PRO A 114 -11.69 -3.48 -7.15
N SER A 115 -10.52 -4.12 -7.28
CA SER A 115 -10.40 -5.33 -8.10
C SER A 115 -11.23 -6.49 -7.59
N ALA A 116 -11.33 -6.67 -6.27
CA ALA A 116 -12.17 -7.72 -5.70
C ALA A 116 -13.66 -7.47 -6.00
N ILE A 117 -14.13 -6.22 -5.89
CA ILE A 117 -15.49 -5.83 -6.24
C ILE A 117 -15.77 -6.14 -7.72
N TRP A 118 -14.87 -5.75 -8.62
CA TRP A 118 -15.02 -6.00 -10.06
C TRP A 118 -15.08 -7.49 -10.41
N VAL A 119 -14.26 -8.31 -9.76
CA VAL A 119 -14.30 -9.76 -9.94
C VAL A 119 -15.63 -10.33 -9.47
N ILE A 120 -16.16 -9.87 -8.32
CA ILE A 120 -17.46 -10.33 -7.81
C ILE A 120 -18.58 -9.95 -8.78
N ILE A 121 -18.60 -8.71 -9.28
CA ILE A 121 -19.60 -8.25 -10.26
C ILE A 121 -19.54 -9.13 -11.52
N ALA A 122 -18.34 -9.31 -12.09
CA ALA A 122 -18.16 -10.14 -13.28
C ALA A 122 -18.63 -11.59 -13.08
N LEU A 123 -18.43 -12.17 -11.88
CA LEU A 123 -18.90 -13.51 -11.53
C LEU A 123 -20.42 -13.58 -11.35
N VAL A 124 -21.06 -12.54 -10.80
CA VAL A 124 -22.53 -12.49 -10.64
C VAL A 124 -23.20 -12.37 -12.00
N ASP A 125 -22.68 -11.54 -12.89
CA ASP A 125 -23.22 -11.33 -14.25
C ASP A 125 -23.07 -12.57 -15.19
N LEU A 126 -22.33 -13.58 -14.75
CA LEU A 126 -22.16 -14.86 -15.43
C LEU A 126 -23.32 -15.85 -15.18
N PHE A 127 -24.13 -15.64 -14.13
CA PHE A 127 -25.29 -16.47 -13.76
C PHE A 127 -26.61 -15.83 -14.20
#